data_AF-A0A396C9Y1-F1
#
_entry.id   AF-A0A396C9Y1-F1
#
_cell.length_a   1.000
_cell.length_b   1.000
_cell.length_c   1.000
_cell.angle_alpha   90.00
_cell.angle_beta   90.00
_cell.angle_gamma   90.00
#
_symmetry.space_group_name_H-M   'P 1'
#
loop_
_entity.id
_entity.type
_entity.pdbx_description
1 polymer ?
#
loop_
_entity_poly.entity_id
_entity_poly.type
_entity_poly.pdbx_seq_one_letter_code
_entity_poly.pdbx_strand_id
1 'polypeptide(L)'
;MRNKKRISQEEYALELDAIVQKDVTCHQNDWFKIDRATFLLPENRNKSFLMATRSAGCELLMLSGGTNFTEWQINRVLGPLGNERFYICHPNAYMLQYNAEIREISGLQAVKEISFQLPIDWYLINKRNGNWELQNLPR
;
A
#
# COMPACT_ATOMS: atom_id res chain seq x y z
N MET A 1 -27.78 -10.65 -11.12
CA MET A 1 -26.64 -9.91 -10.52
C MET A 1 -26.11 -10.75 -9.37
N ARG A 2 -24.85 -11.22 -9.42
CA ARG A 2 -24.25 -11.92 -8.26
C ARG A 2 -24.07 -10.88 -7.15
N ASN A 3 -24.71 -11.08 -6.00
CA ASN A 3 -24.40 -10.36 -4.77
C ASN A 3 -22.91 -10.61 -4.45
N LYS A 4 -22.02 -9.72 -4.90
CA LYS A 4 -20.62 -9.75 -4.46
C LYS A 4 -20.64 -9.40 -2.98
N LYS A 5 -20.31 -10.37 -2.12
CA LYS A 5 -20.15 -10.18 -0.68
C LYS A 5 -19.18 -9.01 -0.49
N ARG A 6 -19.62 -7.96 0.20
CA ARG A 6 -18.74 -6.85 0.56
C ARG A 6 -17.76 -7.38 1.60
N ILE A 7 -16.49 -7.52 1.21
CA ILE A 7 -15.42 -7.96 2.09
C ILE A 7 -15.26 -6.90 3.18
N SER A 8 -15.31 -7.35 4.43
CA SER A 8 -15.09 -6.51 5.60
C SER A 8 -13.61 -6.12 5.71
N GLN A 9 -13.34 -5.01 6.40
CA GLN A 9 -11.97 -4.58 6.68
C GLN A 9 -11.19 -5.66 7.45
N GLU A 10 -11.85 -6.41 8.33
CA GLU A 10 -11.21 -7.52 9.06
C GLU A 10 -10.84 -8.68 8.13
N GLU A 11 -11.69 -9.02 7.15
CA GLU A 11 -11.37 -10.05 6.16
C GLU A 11 -10.14 -9.65 5.33
N TYR A 12 -10.01 -8.39 4.93
CA TYR A 12 -8.77 -7.91 4.29
C TYR A 12 -7.56 -7.97 5.22
N ALA A 13 -7.73 -7.66 6.51
CA ALA A 13 -6.64 -7.75 7.48
C ALA A 13 -6.14 -9.20 7.61
N LEU A 14 -7.04 -10.19 7.59
CA LEU A 14 -6.70 -11.61 7.63
C LEU A 14 -5.97 -12.07 6.34
N GLU A 15 -6.38 -11.58 5.17
CA GLU A 15 -5.65 -11.86 3.92
C GLU A 15 -4.25 -11.24 3.94
N LEU A 16 -4.10 -10.02 4.49
CA LEU A 16 -2.79 -9.39 4.67
C LEU A 16 -1.94 -10.12 5.72
N ASP A 17 -2.54 -10.62 6.82
CA ASP A 17 -1.85 -11.46 7.80
C ASP A 17 -1.20 -12.68 7.11
N ALA A 18 -1.93 -13.34 6.19
CA ALA A 18 -1.43 -14.47 5.41
C ALA A 18 -0.30 -14.08 4.43
N ILE A 19 -0.41 -12.91 3.79
CA ILE A 19 0.66 -12.37 2.92
C ILE A 19 1.93 -12.11 3.73
N VAL A 20 1.81 -11.47 4.90
CA VAL A 20 2.95 -11.18 5.78
C VAL A 20 3.60 -12.46 6.27
N GLN A 21 2.83 -13.46 6.70
CA GLN A 21 3.37 -14.76 7.10
C GLN A 21 4.12 -15.48 5.97
N LYS A 22 3.68 -15.29 4.72
CA LYS A 22 4.27 -15.91 3.53
C LYS A 22 5.54 -15.20 3.06
N ASP A 23 5.55 -13.87 3.03
CA ASP A 23 6.60 -13.08 2.39
C ASP A 23 7.69 -12.55 3.34
N VAL A 24 7.37 -12.40 4.62
CA VAL A 24 8.23 -11.73 5.59
C VAL A 24 8.83 -12.76 6.54
N THR A 25 10.16 -12.89 6.58
CA THR A 25 10.85 -13.86 7.45
C THR A 25 11.27 -13.26 8.79
N CYS A 26 11.49 -11.95 8.86
CA CYS A 26 11.79 -11.25 10.11
C CYS A 26 11.05 -9.91 10.21
N HIS A 27 10.87 -9.42 11.44
CA HIS A 27 10.09 -8.20 11.75
C HIS A 27 8.60 -8.24 11.34
N GLN A 28 8.01 -9.44 11.19
CA GLN A 28 6.55 -9.59 11.01
C GLN A 28 5.74 -8.87 12.11
N ASN A 29 6.32 -8.75 13.31
CA ASN A 29 5.68 -8.08 14.45
C ASN A 29 5.36 -6.60 14.17
N ASP A 30 6.07 -5.92 13.28
CA ASP A 30 5.78 -4.54 12.92
C ASP A 30 4.39 -4.44 12.29
N TRP A 31 4.06 -5.39 11.40
CA TRP A 31 2.71 -5.52 10.86
C TRP A 31 1.68 -5.76 11.96
N PHE A 32 1.86 -6.84 12.73
CA PHE A 32 0.84 -7.28 13.69
C PHE A 32 0.59 -6.26 14.83
N LYS A 33 1.60 -5.47 15.20
CA LYS A 33 1.50 -4.50 16.30
C LYS A 33 1.15 -3.08 15.84
N ILE A 34 1.55 -2.67 14.63
CA ILE A 34 1.48 -1.26 14.20
C ILE A 34 0.62 -1.12 12.95
N ASP A 35 1.01 -1.76 11.86
CA ASP A 35 0.35 -1.52 10.57
C ASP A 35 -1.07 -2.10 10.55
N ARG A 36 -1.30 -3.27 11.16
CA ARG A 36 -2.64 -3.87 11.27
C ARG A 36 -3.58 -2.99 12.07
N ALA A 37 -3.11 -2.39 13.16
CA ALA A 37 -3.90 -1.45 13.97
C ALA A 37 -4.24 -0.18 13.16
N THR A 38 -3.26 0.36 12.43
CA THR A 38 -3.47 1.49 11.50
C THR A 38 -4.46 1.14 10.41
N PHE A 39 -4.35 -0.06 9.82
CA PHE A 39 -5.23 -0.55 8.78
C PHE A 39 -6.67 -0.60 9.24
N LEU A 40 -6.92 -1.07 10.48
CA LEU A 40 -8.25 -1.24 11.07
C LEU A 40 -8.89 0.06 11.59
N LEU A 41 -8.21 1.20 11.48
CA LEU A 41 -8.79 2.49 11.88
C LEU A 41 -10.09 2.77 11.10
N PRO A 42 -11.15 3.30 11.75
CA PRO A 42 -12.39 3.67 11.08
C PRO A 42 -12.21 4.62 9.90
N GLU A 43 -11.25 5.55 10.00
CA GLU A 43 -10.89 6.51 8.96
C GLU A 43 -10.31 5.82 7.71
N ASN A 44 -9.76 4.62 7.85
CA ASN A 44 -9.18 3.84 6.77
C ASN A 44 -10.16 2.84 6.16
N ARG A 45 -11.38 2.76 6.69
CA ARG A 45 -12.39 1.81 6.23
C ARG A 45 -12.71 2.01 4.75
N ASN A 46 -12.59 0.92 4.00
CA ASN A 46 -12.78 0.83 2.54
C ASN A 46 -11.86 1.73 1.70
N LYS A 47 -10.82 2.35 2.27
CA LYS A 47 -9.83 3.08 1.48
C LYS A 47 -8.99 2.10 0.68
N SER A 48 -8.50 2.57 -0.46
CA SER A 48 -7.50 1.83 -1.23
C SER A 48 -6.22 1.72 -0.40
N PHE A 49 -5.48 0.63 -0.56
CA PHE A 49 -4.23 0.43 0.17
C PHE A 49 -3.23 -0.32 -0.67
N LEU A 50 -1.96 -0.11 -0.34
CA LEU A 50 -0.82 -0.76 -0.94
C LEU A 50 0.07 -1.34 0.16
N MET A 51 0.41 -2.61 0.07
CA MET A 51 1.39 -3.26 0.94
C MET A 51 2.64 -3.60 0.12
N ALA A 52 3.80 -3.26 0.63
CA ALA A 52 5.08 -3.67 0.08
C ALA A 52 5.73 -4.66 1.04
N THR A 53 6.23 -5.79 0.56
CA THR A 53 6.87 -6.82 1.39
C THR A 53 8.31 -7.06 0.94
N ARG A 54 9.15 -7.42 1.90
CA ARG A 54 10.52 -7.91 1.73
C ARG A 54 10.76 -8.99 2.77
N SER A 55 11.75 -9.85 2.56
CA SER A 55 12.16 -10.83 3.58
C SER A 55 12.34 -10.21 4.97
N ALA A 56 12.83 -8.98 5.03
CA ALA A 56 13.13 -8.27 6.28
C ALA A 56 11.97 -7.49 6.94
N GLY A 57 10.77 -7.46 6.34
CA GLY A 57 9.64 -6.68 6.86
C GLY A 57 8.60 -6.34 5.79
N CYS A 58 7.61 -5.53 6.15
CA CYS A 58 6.65 -4.99 5.21
C CYS A 58 6.30 -3.54 5.54
N GLU A 59 5.66 -2.87 4.60
CA GLU A 59 5.20 -1.50 4.72
C GLU A 59 3.76 -1.41 4.21
N LEU A 60 2.87 -0.81 5.00
CA LEU A 60 1.50 -0.50 4.58
C LEU A 60 1.37 0.98 4.25
N LEU A 61 0.75 1.29 3.12
CA LEU A 61 0.37 2.64 2.73
C LEU A 61 -1.12 2.69 2.40
N MET A 62 -1.87 3.46 3.18
CA MET A 62 -3.27 3.75 2.92
C MET A 62 -3.36 4.87 1.89
N LEU A 63 -3.94 4.59 0.73
CA LEU A 63 -4.10 5.54 -0.38
C LEU A 63 -5.38 6.38 -0.19
N SER A 64 -5.57 7.38 -1.05
CA SER A 64 -6.81 8.18 -1.14
C SER A 64 -7.22 8.84 0.18
N GLY A 65 -6.31 9.63 0.76
CA GLY A 65 -6.54 10.33 2.03
C GLY A 65 -6.47 9.42 3.26
N GLY A 66 -5.80 8.27 3.16
CA GLY A 66 -5.51 7.38 4.27
C GLY A 66 -4.67 8.03 5.37
N THR A 67 -4.81 7.53 6.61
CA THR A 67 -4.21 8.19 7.78
C THR A 67 -2.68 8.19 7.79
N ASN A 68 -2.04 7.32 7.01
CA ASN A 68 -0.59 7.21 6.92
C ASN A 68 -0.03 7.56 5.52
N PHE A 69 -0.80 8.25 4.67
CA PHE A 69 -0.33 8.73 3.36
C PHE A 69 0.61 9.94 3.52
N THR A 70 1.81 9.68 4.04
CA THR A 70 2.83 10.69 4.34
C THR A 70 4.08 10.46 3.50
N GLU A 71 4.89 11.51 3.32
CA GLU A 71 6.18 11.41 2.61
C GLU A 71 7.07 10.30 3.17
N TRP A 72 7.14 10.19 4.51
CA TRP A 72 7.93 9.16 5.17
C TRP A 72 7.44 7.74 4.81
N GLN A 73 6.13 7.49 4.86
CA GLN A 73 5.57 6.18 4.52
C GLN A 73 5.74 5.85 3.04
N ILE A 74 5.55 6.83 2.16
CA ILE A 74 5.77 6.68 0.71
C ILE A 74 7.23 6.31 0.43
N ASN A 75 8.18 6.99 1.07
CA ASN A 75 9.61 6.70 0.93
C ASN A 75 10.00 5.34 1.53
N ARG A 76 9.31 4.80 2.54
CA ARG A 76 9.54 3.42 3.01
C ARG A 76 9.02 2.38 2.01
N VAL A 77 7.87 2.63 1.40
CA VAL A 77 7.29 1.75 0.37
C VAL A 77 8.14 1.73 -0.91
N LEU A 78 8.57 2.90 -1.38
CA LEU A 78 9.20 3.06 -2.70
C LEU A 78 10.72 3.24 -2.66
N GLY A 79 11.26 3.56 -1.50
CA GLY A 79 12.67 3.92 -1.33
C GLY A 79 13.56 2.71 -1.04
N PRO A 80 14.64 2.91 -0.25
CA PRO A 80 15.81 2.04 -0.29
C PRO A 80 15.67 0.70 0.43
N LEU A 81 14.50 0.41 1.03
CA LEU A 81 14.29 -0.83 1.80
C LEU A 81 14.28 -2.08 0.92
N GLY A 82 14.29 -1.93 -0.41
CA GLY A 82 14.40 -3.04 -1.34
C GLY A 82 13.16 -3.94 -1.29
N ASN A 83 11.96 -3.36 -1.20
CA ASN A 83 10.73 -4.12 -1.20
C ASN A 83 10.62 -4.95 -2.49
N GLU A 84 10.35 -6.24 -2.32
CA GLU A 84 10.43 -7.27 -3.37
C GLU A 84 9.08 -7.47 -4.05
N ARG A 85 7.98 -7.39 -3.29
CA ARG A 85 6.62 -7.59 -3.79
C ARG A 85 5.70 -6.45 -3.37
N PHE A 86 4.70 -6.18 -4.20
CA PHE A 86 3.73 -5.11 -3.97
C PHE A 86 2.33 -5.65 -4.17
N TYR A 87 1.44 -5.36 -3.22
CA TYR A 87 0.05 -5.79 -3.21
C TYR A 87 -0.85 -4.58 -3.13
N ILE A 88 -1.92 -4.54 -3.95
CA ILE A 88 -2.88 -3.42 -3.96
C ILE A 88 -4.31 -3.93 -3.88
N CYS A 89 -5.17 -3.15 -3.25
CA CYS A 89 -6.61 -3.34 -3.28
C CYS A 89 -7.33 -1.99 -3.31
N HIS A 90 -8.48 -1.94 -3.98
CA HIS A 90 -9.36 -0.78 -4.02
C HIS A 90 -10.79 -1.17 -3.60
N PRO A 91 -11.07 -1.32 -2.29
CA PRO A 91 -12.35 -1.86 -1.80
C PRO A 91 -13.60 -1.10 -2.26
N ASN A 92 -13.48 0.21 -2.48
CA ASN A 92 -14.58 1.11 -2.85
C ASN A 92 -14.37 1.79 -4.22
N ALA A 93 -13.57 1.24 -5.15
CA ALA A 93 -13.41 1.87 -6.46
C ALA A 93 -14.70 1.82 -7.29
N TYR A 94 -15.57 2.81 -7.11
CA TYR A 94 -16.77 3.05 -7.92
C TYR A 94 -16.48 3.13 -9.43
N MET A 95 -15.24 3.44 -9.82
CA MET A 95 -14.80 3.57 -11.21
C MET A 95 -14.13 2.32 -11.79
N LEU A 96 -13.68 1.37 -10.96
CA LEU A 96 -13.00 0.15 -11.42
C LEU A 96 -13.85 -1.04 -10.98
N GLN A 97 -14.76 -1.48 -11.86
CA GLN A 97 -15.83 -2.47 -11.59
C GLN A 97 -15.38 -3.83 -10.98
N TYR A 98 -14.10 -4.06 -10.66
CA TYR A 98 -13.61 -5.39 -10.30
C TYR A 98 -12.51 -5.50 -9.21
N ASN A 99 -12.01 -4.44 -8.58
CA ASN A 99 -10.78 -4.56 -7.76
C ASN A 99 -10.99 -4.60 -6.23
N ALA A 100 -11.94 -5.43 -5.77
CA ALA A 100 -12.11 -5.75 -4.34
C ALA A 100 -11.20 -6.90 -3.87
N GLU A 101 -10.28 -7.37 -4.71
CA GLU A 101 -9.34 -8.43 -4.37
C GLU A 101 -7.97 -7.82 -4.14
N ILE A 102 -7.20 -8.37 -3.20
CA ILE A 102 -5.79 -8.03 -3.03
C ILE A 102 -5.03 -8.70 -4.18
N ARG A 103 -4.34 -7.91 -4.99
CA ARG A 103 -3.58 -8.41 -6.15
C ARG A 103 -2.13 -7.95 -6.10
N GLU A 104 -1.23 -8.83 -6.52
CA GLU A 104 0.17 -8.49 -6.70
C GLU A 104 0.35 -7.60 -7.95
N ILE A 105 1.21 -6.60 -7.85
CA ILE A 105 1.55 -5.65 -8.91
C ILE A 105 3.07 -5.45 -8.96
N SER A 106 3.55 -4.98 -10.11
CA SER A 106 4.95 -4.57 -10.25
C SER A 106 5.26 -3.29 -9.46
N GLY A 107 6.53 -3.08 -9.08
CA GLY A 107 6.97 -1.82 -8.46
C GLY A 107 6.68 -0.58 -9.33
N LEU A 108 6.75 -0.70 -10.67
CA LEU A 108 6.37 0.39 -11.57
C LEU A 108 4.87 0.72 -11.50
N GLN A 109 4.01 -0.28 -11.31
CA GLN A 109 2.59 -0.05 -11.07
C GLN A 109 2.36 0.58 -9.70
N ALA A 110 3.07 0.15 -8.66
CA ALA A 110 3.01 0.78 -7.33
C ALA A 110 3.33 2.29 -7.39
N VAL A 111 4.39 2.65 -8.13
CA VAL A 111 4.76 4.05 -8.40
C VAL A 111 3.61 4.81 -9.08
N LYS A 112 2.98 4.22 -10.11
CA LYS A 112 1.85 4.86 -10.81
C LYS A 112 0.64 5.07 -9.89
N GLU A 113 0.31 4.10 -9.05
CA GLU A 113 -0.81 4.16 -8.11
C GLU A 113 -0.59 5.25 -7.05
N ILE A 114 0.65 5.39 -6.56
CA ILE A 114 1.01 6.46 -5.61
C ILE A 114 1.00 7.83 -6.30
N SER A 115 1.65 7.95 -7.47
CA SER A 115 1.69 9.20 -8.25
C SER A 115 0.29 9.75 -8.57
N PHE A 116 -0.67 8.87 -8.86
CA PHE A 116 -2.04 9.28 -9.17
C PHE A 116 -2.75 9.98 -7.99
N GLN A 117 -2.28 9.77 -6.76
CA GLN A 117 -2.86 10.33 -5.54
C GLN A 117 -2.10 11.58 -5.04
N LEU A 118 -0.96 11.90 -5.64
CA LEU A 118 -0.13 13.03 -5.22
C LEU A 118 -0.70 14.38 -5.71
N PRO A 119 -0.49 15.48 -4.96
CA PRO A 119 -0.76 16.82 -5.47
C PRO A 119 0.11 17.14 -6.69
N ILE A 120 -0.31 18.13 -7.49
CA ILE A 120 0.32 18.44 -8.79
C ILE A 120 1.78 18.88 -8.70
N ASP A 121 2.25 19.35 -7.54
CA ASP A 121 3.62 19.84 -7.33
C ASP A 121 4.53 18.79 -6.67
N TRP A 122 4.03 17.56 -6.47
CA TRP A 122 4.76 16.45 -5.88
C TRP A 122 5.09 15.39 -6.93
N TYR A 123 6.35 14.98 -6.98
CA TYR A 123 6.86 14.07 -8.00
C TYR A 123 7.62 12.90 -7.38
N LEU A 124 7.42 11.71 -7.94
CA LEU A 124 8.28 10.57 -7.67
C LEU A 124 9.44 10.57 -8.68
N ILE A 125 10.66 10.71 -8.19
CA ILE A 125 11.88 10.75 -9.01
C ILE A 125 12.60 9.41 -8.91
N ASN A 126 12.91 8.81 -10.06
CA ASN A 126 13.72 7.60 -10.12
C ASN A 126 15.20 7.97 -9.94
N LYS A 127 15.82 7.48 -8.87
CA LYS A 127 17.25 7.61 -8.62
C LYS A 127 18.02 6.62 -9.49
N ARG A 128 19.27 6.95 -9.82
CA ARG A 128 20.16 6.10 -10.64
C ARG A 128 20.38 4.68 -10.10
N ASN A 129 20.09 4.44 -8.82
CA ASN A 129 20.15 3.12 -8.18
C ASN A 129 18.84 2.32 -8.28
N GLY A 130 17.84 2.80 -9.02
CA GLY A 130 16.55 2.14 -9.22
C GLY A 130 15.49 2.47 -8.17
N ASN A 131 15.85 3.19 -7.09
CA ASN A 131 14.91 3.58 -6.04
C ASN A 131 14.07 4.78 -6.47
N TRP A 132 12.85 4.88 -5.93
CA TRP A 132 12.01 6.06 -6.11
C TRP A 132 11.98 6.90 -4.84
N GLU A 133 12.09 8.21 -4.99
CA GLU A 133 11.98 9.16 -3.88
C GLU A 133 10.91 10.19 -4.21
N LEU A 134 10.11 10.52 -3.20
CA LEU A 134 9.16 11.62 -3.28
C LEU A 134 9.88 12.95 -3.10
N GLN A 135 9.70 13.86 -4.05
CA GLN A 135 10.21 15.24 -3.96
C GLN A 135 9.08 16.24 -4.20
N ASN A 136 9.05 17.27 -3.38
CA ASN A 136 8.28 18.47 -3.63
C ASN A 136 9.14 19.39 -4.50
N LEU A 137 8.69 19.67 -5.72
CA LEU A 137 9.35 20.61 -6.62
C LEU A 137 8.48 21.88 -6.66
N PRO A 138 8.62 22.80 -5.68
CA PRO A 138 7.92 24.06 -5.74
C PRO A 138 8.34 24.82 -7.00
N ARG A 139 7.35 25.35 -7.71
CA ARG A 139 7.56 26.21 -8.89
C ARG A 139 8.30 27.49 -8.53
#